data_AF-A0A2M9E8G8-F1
#
_entry.id   AF-A0A2M9E8G8-F1
#
_cell.length_a   1.000
_cell.length_b   1.000
_cell.length_c   1.000
_cell.angle_alpha   90.00
_cell.angle_beta   90.00
_cell.angle_gamma   90.00
#
_symmetry.space_group_name_H-M   'P 1'
#
loop_
_entity.id
_entity.type
_entity.pdbx_description
1 polymer ?
#
loop_
_entity_poly.entity_id
_entity_poly.type
_entity_poly.pdbx_seq_one_letter_code
_entity_poly.pdbx_strand_id
1 'polypeptide(L)'
;MSEYPHLENFLAAYFHQDWQTEHGKPEGVIDYYRESESPAQVEAAAEDIARLLSHDHDEAQLAAIARGMGCEYDPTADGATWRAWLGRLHDLLLGKR
;
A
#
# COMPACT_ATOMS: atom_id res chain seq x y z
N MET A 1 -4.75 17.45 -1.68
CA MET A 1 -5.49 16.22 -1.35
C MET A 1 -5.14 15.21 -2.42
N SER A 2 -4.67 14.02 -2.05
CA SER A 2 -4.37 12.96 -3.01
C SER A 2 -5.62 12.54 -3.78
N GLU A 3 -5.42 12.03 -5.01
CA GLU A 3 -6.46 11.32 -5.77
C GLU A 3 -6.79 9.95 -5.17
N TYR A 4 -6.01 9.50 -4.18
CA TYR A 4 -6.10 8.20 -3.50
C TYR A 4 -6.04 8.40 -1.97
N PRO A 5 -7.05 9.07 -1.36
CA PRO A 5 -6.96 9.51 0.03
C PRO A 5 -6.92 8.36 1.05
N HIS A 6 -7.53 7.21 0.77
CA HIS A 6 -7.51 6.06 1.68
C HIS A 6 -6.19 5.30 1.58
N LEU A 7 -5.66 5.17 0.37
CA LEU A 7 -4.31 4.63 0.16
C LEU A 7 -3.24 5.55 0.76
N GLU A 8 -3.36 6.87 0.60
CA GLU A 8 -2.44 7.85 1.20
C GLU A 8 -2.41 7.70 2.72
N ASN A 9 -3.58 7.67 3.36
CA ASN A 9 -3.66 7.48 4.81
C ASN A 9 -3.04 6.15 5.25
N PHE A 10 -3.31 5.05 4.53
CA PHE A 10 -2.72 3.76 4.85
C PHE A 10 -1.20 3.78 4.73
N LEU A 11 -0.64 4.26 3.61
CA LEU A 11 0.80 4.27 3.40
C LEU A 11 1.52 5.19 4.40
N ALA A 12 1.02 6.41 4.61
CA ALA A 12 1.63 7.37 5.52
C ALA A 12 1.57 6.94 6.98
N ALA A 13 0.46 6.32 7.42
CA ALA A 13 0.24 5.99 8.83
C ALA A 13 0.75 4.61 9.24
N TYR A 14 0.90 3.66 8.30
CA TYR A 14 1.28 2.27 8.60
C TYR A 14 2.60 1.86 7.96
N PHE A 15 2.94 2.37 6.77
CA PHE A 15 4.25 2.18 6.13
C PHE A 15 5.18 3.38 6.35
N HIS A 16 5.13 4.00 7.53
CA HIS A 16 6.02 5.08 7.97
C HIS A 16 7.44 4.58 8.28
N GLN A 17 8.39 5.49 8.49
CA GLN A 17 9.83 5.20 8.67
C GLN A 17 10.18 4.10 9.70
N ASP A 18 9.32 3.88 10.70
CA ASP A 18 9.55 2.93 11.79
C ASP A 18 8.81 1.59 11.60
N TRP A 19 8.09 1.41 10.48
CA TRP A 19 7.28 0.20 10.20
C TRP A 19 8.11 -1.08 10.35
N GLN A 20 9.38 -1.06 9.93
CA GLN A 20 10.26 -2.22 9.99
C GLN A 20 10.64 -2.57 11.43
N THR A 21 10.78 -1.58 12.31
CA THR A 21 11.05 -1.79 13.73
C THR A 21 9.82 -2.35 14.45
N GLU A 22 8.63 -1.87 14.08
CA GLU A 22 7.37 -2.26 14.72
C GLU A 22 6.85 -3.63 14.27
N HIS A 23 6.97 -3.94 12.98
CA HIS A 23 6.33 -5.12 12.37
C HIS A 23 7.32 -6.11 11.75
N GLY A 24 8.57 -5.71 11.48
CA GLY A 24 9.62 -6.55 10.93
C GLY A 24 9.46 -6.93 9.45
N LYS A 25 8.22 -7.12 8.97
CA LYS A 25 7.87 -7.51 7.60
C LYS A 25 6.63 -6.74 7.10
N PRO A 26 6.54 -6.47 5.78
CA PRO A 26 5.41 -5.73 5.22
C PRO A 26 4.08 -6.46 5.44
N GLU A 27 4.05 -7.79 5.48
CA GLU A 27 2.82 -8.55 5.79
C GLU A 27 2.28 -8.23 7.18
N GLY A 28 3.17 -8.01 8.16
CA GLY A 28 2.76 -7.64 9.52
C GLY A 28 2.10 -6.26 9.60
N VAL A 29 2.53 -5.32 8.76
CA VAL A 29 1.90 -3.99 8.63
C VAL A 29 0.50 -4.11 8.03
N ILE A 30 0.36 -4.93 6.98
CA ILE A 30 -0.92 -5.16 6.29
C ILE A 30 -1.93 -5.84 7.22
N ASP A 31 -1.49 -6.87 7.95
CA ASP A 31 -2.34 -7.55 8.93
C ASP A 31 -2.77 -6.61 10.05
N TYR A 32 -1.84 -5.80 10.59
CA TYR A 32 -2.16 -4.81 11.62
C TYR A 32 -3.17 -3.77 11.14
N TYR A 33 -3.02 -3.25 9.92
CA TYR A 33 -3.99 -2.34 9.31
C TYR A 33 -5.38 -2.96 9.19
N ARG A 34 -5.47 -4.21 8.71
CA ARG A 34 -6.74 -4.93 8.55
C ARG A 34 -7.44 -5.24 9.88
N GLU A 35 -6.68 -5.43 10.95
CA GLU A 35 -7.20 -5.66 12.30
C GLU A 35 -7.61 -4.36 13.01
N SER A 36 -6.91 -3.26 12.72
CA SER A 36 -7.08 -1.98 13.41
C SER A 36 -8.18 -1.10 12.81
N GLU A 37 -8.39 -1.18 11.50
CA GLU A 37 -9.33 -0.33 10.77
C GLU A 37 -10.67 -1.00 10.51
N SER A 38 -11.69 -0.19 10.23
CA SER A 38 -12.99 -0.71 9.81
C SER A 38 -12.91 -1.41 8.44
N PRO A 39 -13.71 -2.46 8.18
CA PRO A 39 -13.75 -3.13 6.88
C PRO A 39 -13.96 -2.16 5.70
N ALA A 40 -14.82 -1.14 5.88
CA ALA A 40 -15.07 -0.13 4.86
C ALA A 40 -13.83 0.71 4.53
N GLN A 41 -12.99 1.02 5.52
CA GLN A 41 -11.74 1.76 5.31
C GLN A 41 -10.71 0.90 4.57
N VAL A 42 -10.61 -0.38 4.93
CA VAL A 42 -9.74 -1.36 4.26
C VAL A 42 -10.15 -1.56 2.80
N GLU A 43 -11.45 -1.71 2.54
CA GLU A 43 -12.02 -1.83 1.20
C GLU A 43 -11.76 -0.56 0.37
N ALA A 44 -11.94 0.63 0.93
CA ALA A 44 -11.69 1.89 0.24
C ALA A 44 -10.21 2.07 -0.15
N ALA A 45 -9.28 1.64 0.70
CA ALA A 45 -7.85 1.64 0.35
C ALA A 45 -7.55 0.65 -0.80
N ALA A 46 -8.19 -0.52 -0.83
CA ALA A 46 -8.08 -1.45 -1.95
C ALA A 46 -8.64 -0.85 -3.25
N GLU A 47 -9.80 -0.18 -3.19
CA GLU A 47 -10.38 0.51 -4.36
C GLU A 47 -9.46 1.61 -4.91
N ASP A 48 -8.80 2.36 -4.03
CA ASP A 48 -7.80 3.35 -4.42
C ASP A 48 -6.62 2.70 -5.15
N ILE A 49 -6.13 1.55 -4.68
CA ILE A 49 -5.08 0.77 -5.36
C ILE A 49 -5.57 0.32 -6.74
N ALA A 50 -6.79 -0.21 -6.85
CA ALA A 50 -7.35 -0.66 -8.12
C ALA A 50 -7.44 0.50 -9.13
N ARG A 51 -7.87 1.69 -8.67
CA ARG A 51 -7.92 2.90 -9.50
C ARG A 51 -6.52 3.33 -9.93
N LEU A 52 -5.54 3.35 -9.02
CA LEU A 52 -4.16 3.66 -9.36
C LEU A 52 -3.62 2.70 -10.45
N LEU A 53 -3.85 1.39 -10.27
CA LEU A 53 -3.38 0.36 -11.20
C LEU A 53 -4.09 0.37 -12.56
N SER A 54 -5.28 0.97 -12.65
CA SER A 54 -6.02 1.14 -13.91
C SER A 54 -5.39 2.17 -14.86
N HIS A 55 -4.49 3.02 -14.34
CA HIS A 55 -3.72 3.96 -15.13
C HIS A 55 -2.41 3.33 -15.65
N ASP A 56 -1.97 3.81 -16.81
CA ASP A 56 -0.75 3.36 -17.49
C ASP A 56 0.50 4.05 -16.90
N HIS A 57 0.73 3.83 -15.61
CA HIS A 57 1.93 4.28 -14.92
C HIS A 57 3.05 3.25 -15.06
N ASP A 58 4.25 3.74 -15.37
CA ASP A 58 5.47 2.93 -15.26
C ASP A 58 5.91 2.74 -13.79
N GLU A 59 6.90 1.89 -13.58
CA GLU A 59 7.38 1.55 -12.23
C GLU A 59 7.97 2.75 -11.48
N ALA A 60 8.59 3.71 -12.19
CA ALA A 60 9.16 4.89 -11.57
C ALA A 60 8.07 5.87 -11.12
N GLN A 61 7.01 6.02 -11.92
CA GLN A 61 5.83 6.80 -11.59
C GLN A 61 5.07 6.21 -10.40
N LEU A 62 4.86 4.89 -10.38
CA LEU A 62 4.23 4.21 -9.24
C LEU A 62 5.05 4.40 -7.96
N ALA A 63 6.37 4.27 -8.03
CA ALA A 63 7.26 4.53 -6.91
C ALA A 63 7.16 5.98 -6.40
N ALA A 64 7.16 6.95 -7.31
CA ALA A 64 7.06 8.37 -6.95
C ALA A 64 5.71 8.71 -6.32
N ILE A 65 4.61 8.13 -6.84
CA ILE A 65 3.26 8.30 -6.29
C ILE A 65 3.18 7.70 -4.88
N ALA A 66 3.65 6.46 -4.69
CA ALA A 66 3.61 5.79 -3.38
C ALA A 66 4.47 6.52 -2.33
N ARG A 67 5.70 6.93 -2.67
CA ARG A 67 6.56 7.72 -1.78
C ARG A 67 5.98 9.11 -1.51
N GLY A 68 5.36 9.73 -2.51
CA GLY A 68 4.64 11.00 -2.35
C GLY A 68 3.45 10.89 -1.38
N MET A 69 2.88 9.70 -1.24
CA MET A 69 1.86 9.34 -0.24
C MET A 69 2.44 8.94 1.12
N GLY A 70 3.75 9.06 1.34
CA GLY A 70 4.40 8.76 2.62
C GLY A 70 4.80 7.30 2.83
N CYS A 71 4.81 6.47 1.76
CA CYS A 71 5.29 5.09 1.85
C CYS A 71 6.83 5.04 1.98
N GLU A 72 7.32 4.53 3.11
CA GLU A 72 8.74 4.26 3.36
C GLU A 72 9.13 2.80 3.06
N TYR A 73 8.19 1.96 2.63
CA TYR A 73 8.49 0.64 2.09
C TYR A 73 8.88 0.71 0.61
N ASP A 74 9.91 -0.03 0.20
CA ASP A 74 10.33 -0.19 -1.19
C ASP A 74 10.30 -1.68 -1.62
N PRO A 75 9.33 -2.11 -2.44
CA PRO A 75 9.21 -3.49 -2.88
C PRO A 75 10.38 -3.97 -3.76
N THR A 76 11.15 -3.04 -4.35
CA THR A 76 12.28 -3.41 -5.21
C THR A 76 13.45 -3.99 -4.40
N ALA A 77 13.54 -3.66 -3.10
CA ALA A 77 14.50 -4.27 -2.19
C ALA A 77 14.25 -5.79 -2.00
N ASP A 78 13.00 -6.22 -2.19
CA ASP A 78 12.58 -7.63 -2.11
C ASP A 78 12.49 -8.30 -3.51
N GLY A 79 12.98 -7.62 -4.55
CA GLY A 79 12.97 -8.13 -5.93
C GLY A 79 11.61 -8.08 -6.63
N ALA A 80 10.64 -7.36 -6.07
CA ALA A 80 9.33 -7.15 -6.69
C ALA A 80 9.28 -5.83 -7.48
N THR A 81 8.30 -5.70 -8.37
CA THR A 81 7.96 -4.42 -9.00
C THR A 81 6.85 -3.72 -8.19
N TRP A 82 6.75 -2.40 -8.29
CA TRP A 82 5.68 -1.64 -7.62
C TRP A 82 4.31 -2.08 -8.09
N ARG A 83 4.13 -2.29 -9.40
CA ARG A 83 2.86 -2.77 -9.94
C ARG A 83 2.48 -4.14 -9.38
N ALA A 84 3.44 -5.06 -9.29
CA ALA A 84 3.20 -6.40 -8.75
C ALA A 84 2.88 -6.35 -7.24
N TRP A 85 3.61 -5.54 -6.48
CA TRP A 85 3.38 -5.39 -5.04
C TRP A 85 2.03 -4.72 -4.74
N LEU A 86 1.69 -3.62 -5.42
CA LEU A 86 0.38 -2.96 -5.28
C LEU A 86 -0.77 -3.92 -5.64
N GLY A 87 -0.62 -4.72 -6.70
CA GLY A 87 -1.62 -5.74 -7.06
C GLY A 87 -1.81 -6.79 -5.97
N ARG A 88 -0.71 -7.29 -5.40
CA ARG A 88 -0.75 -8.20 -4.25
C ARG A 88 -1.38 -7.52 -3.02
N LEU A 89 -1.04 -6.27 -2.75
CA LEU A 89 -1.56 -5.50 -1.63
C LEU A 89 -3.08 -5.36 -1.73
N HIS A 90 -3.60 -5.01 -2.90
CA HIS A 90 -5.04 -5.00 -3.18
C HIS A 90 -5.71 -6.33 -2.81
N ASP A 91 -5.14 -7.45 -3.25
CA ASP A 91 -5.72 -8.77 -2.98
C ASP A 91 -5.68 -9.13 -1.49
N LEU A 92 -4.56 -8.82 -0.81
CA LEU A 92 -4.40 -9.06 0.63
C LEU A 92 -5.37 -8.23 1.47
N LEU A 93 -5.58 -6.95 1.13
CA LEU A 93 -6.57 -6.11 1.82
C LEU A 93 -7.98 -6.69 1.72
N LEU A 94 -8.33 -7.25 0.56
CA LEU A 94 -9.62 -7.92 0.32
C LEU A 94 -9.67 -9.36 0.85
N GLY A 95 -8.61 -9.86 1.49
CA GLY A 95 -8.53 -11.23 2.00
C GLY A 95 -8.49 -12.31 0.92
N LYS A 96 -8.11 -11.96 -0.32
CA LYS A 96 -7.91 -12.90 -1.42
C LYS A 96 -6.51 -13.52 -1.32
N ARG A 97 -6.39 -14.81 -1.63
CA ARG A 97 -5.14 -15.59 -1.62
C ARG A 97 -4.66 -15.89 -3.03
#